data_AF-A0A1L8MCR9-F1
#
_entry.id   AF-A0A1L8MCR9-F1
#
_cell.length_a   1.000
_cell.length_b   1.000
_cell.length_c   1.000
_cell.angle_alpha   90.00
_cell.angle_beta   90.00
_cell.angle_gamma   90.00
#
_symmetry.space_group_name_H-M   'P 1'
#
loop_
_entity.id
_entity.type
_entity.pdbx_description
1 polymer ?
#
loop_
_entity_poly.entity_id
_entity_poly.type
_entity_poly.pdbx_seq_one_letter_code
_entity_poly.pdbx_strand_id
1 'polypeptide(L)'
;MNIAGSHALFDKIETKNIDTKRSDAANLASEKAIMHQETPASTSCLEKDPEVPALITLFNSTFKDFNTRLVLGDDEPIYIPAGGAKPYHQIVFAHGFFSSALHEIAHWCIAGEKRRLLEDYGYWYCPDGRDAAQQADFEKVEVKPQAIEWAFTEAAGRTFQVSTDNLNGAEPDREGFTRNVAAQLKRYKSEGFPPRAERFINALLSVFGTGKVSGWPNRVVNTNIINRTSTDSCQRAVSSELGNGIGVDAE
;
A
#
# COMPACT_ATOMS: atom_id res chain seq x y z
N MET A 1 -19.95 -28.66 -36.49
CA MET A 1 -19.10 -27.75 -37.28
C MET A 1 -18.05 -27.23 -36.31
N ASN A 2 -16.83 -27.80 -36.18
CA ASN A 2 -15.68 -27.71 -37.10
C ASN A 2 -15.42 -26.23 -37.51
N ILE A 3 -14.27 -25.57 -37.32
CA ILE A 3 -12.85 -25.94 -37.18
C ILE A 3 -12.09 -24.80 -36.47
N ALA A 4 -10.93 -25.17 -35.92
CA ALA A 4 -9.81 -24.40 -35.39
C ALA A 4 -9.25 -23.24 -36.26
N GLY A 5 -8.50 -22.35 -35.62
CA GLY A 5 -7.05 -22.28 -35.86
C GLY A 5 -6.48 -21.18 -36.77
N SER A 6 -5.25 -20.80 -36.38
CA SER A 6 -4.13 -20.28 -37.18
C SER A 6 -3.86 -18.78 -37.04
N HIS A 7 -2.79 -18.36 -36.33
CA HIS A 7 -1.34 -18.39 -36.67
C HIS A 7 -0.92 -17.32 -37.69
N ALA A 8 0.06 -16.53 -37.23
CA ALA A 8 0.96 -15.56 -37.84
C ALA A 8 1.09 -15.49 -39.37
N LEU A 9 1.30 -14.26 -39.87
CA LEU A 9 2.06 -14.02 -41.09
C LEU A 9 3.00 -12.81 -40.92
N PHE A 10 4.26 -13.07 -41.30
CA PHE A 10 5.42 -12.19 -41.40
C PHE A 10 5.26 -11.08 -42.43
N ASP A 11 6.01 -9.99 -42.26
CA ASP A 11 6.65 -9.30 -43.38
C ASP A 11 8.12 -8.96 -43.10
N LYS A 12 8.95 -9.27 -44.08
CA LYS A 12 10.42 -9.13 -44.15
C LYS A 12 10.78 -7.71 -44.59
N ILE A 13 11.82 -7.10 -44.00
CA ILE A 13 12.68 -6.14 -44.72
C ILE A 13 14.16 -6.43 -44.40
N GLU A 14 14.94 -6.24 -45.45
CA GLU A 14 16.21 -6.86 -45.82
C GLU A 14 17.44 -6.04 -45.37
N THR A 15 18.54 -6.74 -45.09
CA THR A 15 19.87 -6.24 -44.69
C THR A 15 20.68 -5.66 -45.86
N LYS A 16 21.49 -4.63 -45.62
CA LYS A 16 22.70 -4.32 -46.42
C LYS A 16 23.90 -4.01 -45.54
N ASN A 17 24.91 -4.89 -45.64
CA ASN A 17 26.28 -4.75 -45.15
C ASN A 17 27.09 -3.77 -46.00
N ILE A 18 28.02 -3.03 -45.37
CA ILE A 18 29.28 -2.57 -46.00
C ILE A 18 30.42 -2.78 -44.99
N ASP A 19 31.27 -3.75 -45.29
CA ASP A 19 32.62 -3.91 -44.75
C ASP A 19 33.58 -2.91 -45.40
N THR A 20 34.63 -2.46 -44.69
CA THR A 20 36.03 -2.47 -45.20
C THR A 20 37.06 -2.29 -44.06
N LYS A 21 37.93 -3.30 -43.96
CA LYS A 21 39.29 -3.48 -43.38
C LYS A 21 40.21 -2.23 -43.37
N ARG A 22 41.36 -2.08 -42.66
CA ARG A 22 42.48 -2.96 -42.23
C ARG A 22 43.45 -2.04 -41.41
N SER A 23 43.93 -2.40 -40.21
CA SER A 23 45.26 -2.98 -39.86
C SER A 23 46.43 -2.04 -39.49
N ASP A 24 47.06 -2.39 -38.36
CA ASP A 24 48.49 -2.46 -38.03
C ASP A 24 49.24 -1.34 -37.26
N ALA A 25 49.75 -1.80 -36.10
CA ALA A 25 51.12 -1.69 -35.58
C ALA A 25 51.58 -0.53 -34.66
N ALA A 26 51.78 -0.92 -33.40
CA ALA A 26 53.01 -0.83 -32.59
C ALA A 26 53.44 0.48 -31.87
N ASN A 27 53.55 0.34 -30.54
CA ASN A 27 54.77 0.47 -29.70
C ASN A 27 54.74 1.48 -28.52
N LEU A 28 54.91 0.89 -27.32
CA LEU A 28 55.82 1.26 -26.22
C LEU A 28 55.59 2.57 -25.41
N ALA A 29 55.14 2.44 -24.16
CA ALA A 29 55.99 2.55 -22.94
C ALA A 29 55.24 3.04 -21.67
N SER A 30 55.60 2.40 -20.56
CA SER A 30 55.71 2.95 -19.19
C SER A 30 54.52 2.85 -18.21
N GLU A 31 54.65 1.84 -17.35
CA GLU A 31 54.48 1.84 -15.88
C GLU A 31 53.68 2.97 -15.21
N LYS A 32 52.60 2.58 -14.54
CA LYS A 32 52.50 2.69 -13.07
C LYS A 32 51.35 1.83 -12.54
N ALA A 33 51.71 0.82 -11.76
CA ALA A 33 50.79 0.08 -10.92
C ALA A 33 50.21 1.03 -9.86
N ILE A 34 48.90 1.20 -9.85
CA ILE A 34 48.16 1.75 -8.71
C ILE A 34 47.15 0.68 -8.31
N MET A 35 47.48 0.03 -7.19
CA MET A 35 46.55 -0.73 -6.36
C MET A 35 45.44 0.23 -5.91
N HIS A 36 44.33 0.25 -6.63
CA HIS A 36 43.07 0.69 -6.07
C HIS A 36 42.34 -0.53 -5.56
N GLN A 37 42.37 -0.66 -4.23
CA GLN A 37 41.48 -1.51 -3.47
C GLN A 37 40.06 -1.19 -3.93
N GLU A 38 39.46 -2.11 -4.67
CA GLU A 38 38.02 -2.15 -4.89
C GLU A 38 37.39 -2.31 -3.51
N THR A 39 36.97 -1.18 -2.94
CA THR A 39 36.04 -1.18 -1.82
C THR A 39 34.72 -1.61 -2.46
N PRO A 40 34.11 -2.75 -2.08
CA PRO A 40 32.80 -3.07 -2.61
C PRO A 40 31.87 -1.98 -2.13
N ALA A 41 31.39 -1.17 -3.07
CA ALA A 41 30.30 -0.26 -2.84
C ALA A 41 29.20 -1.06 -2.16
N SER A 42 28.89 -0.65 -0.93
CA SER A 42 27.78 -1.16 -0.15
C SER A 42 26.55 -1.15 -1.04
N THR A 43 26.16 -2.34 -1.52
CA THR A 43 24.77 -2.61 -1.85
C THR A 43 24.02 -2.33 -0.56
N SER A 44 23.43 -1.15 -0.43
CA SER A 44 22.43 -0.93 0.60
C SER A 44 21.24 -1.79 0.22
N CYS A 45 21.28 -3.06 0.60
CA CYS A 45 20.09 -3.85 0.84
C CYS A 45 19.26 -2.98 1.77
N LEU A 46 18.17 -2.39 1.29
CA LEU A 46 17.24 -1.62 2.11
C LEU A 46 16.86 -2.53 3.29
N GLU A 47 17.43 -2.26 4.47
CA GLU A 47 17.16 -3.09 5.63
C GLU A 47 15.67 -2.93 5.96
N LYS A 48 14.94 -4.05 5.91
CA LYS A 48 13.54 -4.12 6.29
C LYS A 48 13.38 -3.51 7.69
N ASP A 49 12.33 -2.72 7.89
CA ASP A 49 12.13 -2.06 9.18
C ASP A 49 12.00 -3.13 10.30
N PRO A 50 12.83 -3.07 11.35
CA PRO A 50 12.90 -4.12 12.37
C PRO A 50 11.60 -4.28 13.16
N GLU A 51 10.69 -3.29 13.13
CA GLU A 51 9.39 -3.35 13.82
C GLU A 51 8.27 -3.95 12.96
N VAL A 52 8.52 -4.23 11.67
CA VAL A 52 7.52 -4.85 10.77
C VAL A 52 6.98 -6.19 11.30
N PRO A 53 7.77 -7.11 11.85
CA PRO A 53 7.24 -8.34 12.45
C PRO A 53 6.27 -8.08 13.62
N ALA A 54 6.51 -7.03 14.40
CA ALA A 54 5.61 -6.62 15.48
C ALA A 54 4.30 -6.04 14.93
N LEU A 55 4.37 -5.23 13.87
CA LEU A 55 3.20 -4.68 13.18
C LEU A 55 2.32 -5.78 12.57
N ILE A 56 2.92 -6.79 11.93
CA ILE A 56 2.20 -7.95 11.38
C ILE A 56 1.47 -8.72 12.49
N THR A 57 2.16 -9.00 13.59
CA THR A 57 1.56 -9.68 14.75
C THR A 57 0.40 -8.87 15.33
N LEU A 58 0.59 -7.56 15.46
CA LEU A 58 -0.44 -6.65 15.96
C LEU A 58 -1.67 -6.64 15.06
N PHE A 59 -1.51 -6.48 13.75
CA PHE A 59 -2.62 -6.48 12.81
C PHE A 59 -3.38 -7.82 12.84
N ASN A 60 -2.65 -8.94 12.74
CA ASN A 60 -3.22 -10.28 12.68
C ASN A 60 -4.00 -10.66 13.94
N SER A 61 -3.54 -10.20 15.12
CA SER A 61 -4.27 -10.38 16.37
C SER A 61 -5.47 -9.44 16.47
N THR A 62 -5.31 -8.18 16.04
CA THR A 62 -6.35 -7.15 16.09
C THR A 62 -7.54 -7.50 15.21
N PHE A 63 -7.33 -8.08 14.02
CA PHE A 63 -8.40 -8.32 13.04
C PHE A 63 -8.66 -9.80 12.74
N LYS A 64 -8.38 -10.67 13.71
CA LYS A 64 -8.65 -12.11 13.59
C LYS A 64 -10.11 -12.40 13.22
N ASP A 65 -11.05 -11.60 13.73
CA ASP A 65 -12.49 -11.68 13.45
C ASP A 65 -12.86 -11.30 12.02
N PHE A 66 -12.01 -10.56 11.30
CA PHE A 66 -12.18 -10.25 9.88
C PHE A 66 -11.52 -11.28 8.96
N ASN A 67 -10.96 -12.36 9.50
CA ASN A 67 -10.25 -13.39 8.75
C ASN A 67 -9.22 -12.81 7.75
N THR A 68 -8.57 -11.71 8.13
CA THR A 68 -7.63 -10.96 7.28
C THR A 68 -6.25 -10.96 7.92
N ARG A 69 -5.20 -11.14 7.12
CA ARG A 69 -3.82 -11.13 7.57
C ARG A 69 -2.99 -10.10 6.81
N LEU A 70 -2.08 -9.45 7.52
CA LEU A 70 -1.01 -8.65 6.93
C LEU A 70 0.14 -9.58 6.53
N VAL A 71 0.62 -9.44 5.29
CA VAL A 71 1.64 -10.30 4.70
C VAL A 71 2.72 -9.43 4.09
N LEU A 72 3.98 -9.70 4.44
CA LEU A 72 5.12 -9.09 3.78
C LEU A 72 5.27 -9.72 2.38
N GLY A 73 5.07 -8.91 1.34
CA GLY A 73 5.38 -9.25 -0.04
C GLY A 73 6.78 -8.79 -0.44
N ASP A 74 7.09 -9.00 -1.71
CA ASP A 74 8.35 -8.58 -2.31
C ASP A 74 8.16 -7.24 -3.03
N ASP A 75 7.46 -7.25 -4.18
CA ASP A 75 7.49 -6.13 -5.13
C ASP A 75 6.23 -5.24 -5.12
N GLU A 76 5.04 -5.81 -5.30
CA GLU A 76 3.79 -5.04 -5.46
C GLU A 76 2.82 -5.24 -4.28
N PRO A 77 2.22 -4.15 -3.77
CA PRO A 77 1.11 -4.27 -2.82
C PRO A 77 -0.11 -4.86 -3.52
N ILE A 78 -0.85 -5.72 -2.81
CA ILE A 78 -2.08 -6.31 -3.34
C ILE A 78 -2.98 -6.81 -2.21
N TYR A 79 -4.28 -6.56 -2.34
CA TYR A 79 -5.27 -7.26 -1.54
C TYR A 79 -5.77 -8.53 -2.24
N ILE A 80 -5.68 -9.67 -1.55
CA ILE A 80 -6.12 -10.97 -2.07
C ILE A 80 -7.25 -11.50 -1.17
N PRO A 81 -8.48 -11.68 -1.69
CA PRO A 81 -9.57 -12.23 -0.90
C PRO A 81 -9.33 -13.70 -0.54
N ALA A 82 -9.91 -14.15 0.58
CA ALA A 82 -9.92 -15.56 0.97
C ALA A 82 -10.53 -16.42 -0.16
N GLY A 83 -9.94 -17.59 -0.40
CA GLY A 83 -10.36 -18.46 -1.50
C GLY A 83 -9.69 -19.83 -1.46
N GLY A 84 -9.75 -20.56 -2.58
CA GLY A 84 -9.29 -21.95 -2.66
C GLY A 84 -7.81 -22.15 -2.28
N ALA A 85 -6.93 -21.17 -2.56
CA ALA A 85 -5.51 -21.27 -2.23
C ALA A 85 -5.21 -20.97 -0.76
N LYS A 86 -5.92 -20.02 -0.14
CA LYS A 86 -5.74 -19.62 1.26
C LYS A 86 -7.08 -19.29 1.92
N PRO A 87 -7.39 -19.87 3.09
CA PRO A 87 -8.70 -19.70 3.74
C PRO A 87 -8.85 -18.34 4.47
N TYR A 88 -8.01 -17.35 4.18
CA TYR A 88 -8.00 -16.03 4.80
C TYR A 88 -7.65 -14.95 3.77
N HIS A 89 -8.16 -13.74 3.98
CA HIS A 89 -7.84 -12.56 3.18
C HIS A 89 -6.43 -12.09 3.49
N GLN A 90 -5.77 -11.46 2.51
CA GLN A 90 -4.40 -10.98 2.65
C GLN A 90 -4.33 -9.52 2.24
N ILE A 91 -3.70 -8.72 3.08
CA ILE A 91 -3.17 -7.41 2.74
C ILE A 91 -1.67 -7.61 2.54
N VAL A 92 -1.21 -7.60 1.31
CA VAL A 92 0.21 -7.75 0.96
C VAL A 92 0.80 -6.37 0.78
N PHE A 93 1.90 -6.06 1.48
CA PHE A 93 2.63 -4.80 1.34
C PHE A 93 4.06 -5.06 0.89
N ALA A 94 4.65 -4.11 0.17
CA ALA A 94 5.94 -4.29 -0.52
C ALA A 94 7.15 -3.87 0.35
N HIS A 95 8.32 -4.39 -0.03
CA HIS A 95 9.66 -3.93 0.39
C HIS A 95 9.98 -3.93 1.91
N GLY A 96 9.07 -4.35 2.79
CA GLY A 96 9.32 -4.39 4.22
C GLY A 96 9.41 -3.00 4.88
N PHE A 97 8.76 -1.99 4.29
CA PHE A 97 8.65 -0.67 4.91
C PHE A 97 7.43 -0.59 5.82
N PHE A 98 7.62 -0.02 7.02
CA PHE A 98 6.53 0.19 7.97
C PHE A 98 5.43 1.10 7.42
N SER A 99 5.81 2.16 6.71
CA SER A 99 4.86 3.07 6.04
C SER A 99 4.05 2.36 4.96
N SER A 100 4.71 1.53 4.12
CA SER A 100 4.00 0.73 3.11
C SER A 100 2.94 -0.18 3.76
N ALA A 101 3.28 -0.85 4.87
CA ALA A 101 2.30 -1.65 5.61
C ALA A 101 1.12 -0.81 6.14
N LEU A 102 1.39 0.37 6.72
CA LEU A 102 0.33 1.26 7.22
C LEU A 102 -0.57 1.77 6.10
N HIS A 103 0.00 2.09 4.94
CA HIS A 103 -0.71 2.53 3.75
C HIS A 103 -1.72 1.48 3.29
N GLU A 104 -1.28 0.22 3.13
CA GLU A 104 -2.17 -0.88 2.72
C GLU A 104 -3.30 -1.15 3.73
N ILE A 105 -3.00 -1.05 5.02
CA ILE A 105 -4.01 -1.19 6.08
C ILE A 105 -5.02 -0.04 6.01
N ALA A 106 -4.59 1.18 5.68
CA ALA A 106 -5.46 2.34 5.54
C ALA A 106 -6.44 2.15 4.36
N HIS A 107 -5.95 1.70 3.20
CA HIS A 107 -6.80 1.31 2.07
C HIS A 107 -7.82 0.24 2.46
N TRP A 108 -7.37 -0.80 3.15
CA TRP A 108 -8.25 -1.85 3.64
C TRP A 108 -9.36 -1.30 4.54
N CYS A 109 -9.03 -0.38 5.45
CA CYS A 109 -10.00 0.26 6.36
C CYS A 109 -11.04 1.12 5.62
N ILE A 110 -10.74 1.64 4.44
CA ILE A 110 -11.70 2.39 3.62
C ILE A 110 -12.58 1.45 2.78
N ALA A 111 -12.01 0.35 2.27
CA ALA A 111 -12.72 -0.56 1.39
C ALA A 111 -13.87 -1.28 2.12
N GLY A 112 -15.11 -1.08 1.67
CA GLY A 112 -16.30 -1.75 2.20
C GLY A 112 -16.34 -3.26 1.96
N GLU A 113 -17.27 -3.96 2.63
CA GLU A 113 -17.34 -5.43 2.66
C GLU A 113 -17.38 -6.07 1.26
N LYS A 114 -18.21 -5.52 0.36
CA LYS A 114 -18.31 -6.04 -1.03
C LYS A 114 -16.99 -5.91 -1.80
N ARG A 115 -16.27 -4.79 -1.62
CA ARG A 115 -14.97 -4.59 -2.27
C ARG A 115 -13.91 -5.55 -1.73
N ARG A 116 -13.97 -5.90 -0.45
CA ARG A 116 -13.08 -6.90 0.17
C ARG A 116 -13.31 -8.34 -0.32
N LEU A 117 -14.25 -8.56 -1.23
CA LEU A 117 -14.42 -9.82 -1.96
C LEU A 117 -13.73 -9.81 -3.33
N LEU A 118 -13.17 -8.67 -3.74
CA LEU A 118 -12.47 -8.48 -5.01
C LEU A 118 -10.97 -8.35 -4.75
N GLU A 119 -10.18 -8.84 -5.70
CA GLU A 119 -8.74 -8.55 -5.73
C GLU A 119 -8.53 -7.03 -5.83
N ASP A 120 -7.59 -6.54 -5.04
CA ASP A 120 -7.27 -5.12 -4.89
C ASP A 120 -8.48 -4.20 -4.74
N TYR A 121 -9.50 -4.67 -4.02
CA TYR A 121 -10.76 -3.95 -3.77
C TYR A 121 -11.56 -3.57 -5.03
N GLY A 122 -11.19 -4.13 -6.19
CA GLY A 122 -11.70 -3.74 -7.50
C GLY A 122 -11.29 -2.32 -7.93
N TYR A 123 -10.21 -1.76 -7.36
CA TYR A 123 -9.63 -0.52 -7.86
C TYR A 123 -8.89 -0.75 -9.18
N TRP A 124 -8.79 0.30 -9.99
CA TRP A 124 -8.04 0.26 -11.24
C TRP A 124 -6.64 0.79 -10.99
N TYR A 125 -5.62 0.06 -11.45
CA TYR A 125 -4.23 0.50 -11.37
C TYR A 125 -3.98 1.66 -12.33
N CYS A 126 -3.53 2.79 -11.81
CA CYS A 126 -3.04 3.90 -12.62
C CYS A 126 -1.53 4.00 -12.43
N PRO A 127 -0.74 3.57 -13.44
CA PRO A 127 0.72 3.55 -13.31
C PRO A 127 1.29 4.95 -13.15
N ASP A 128 2.55 5.00 -12.70
CA ASP A 128 3.39 6.19 -12.73
C ASP A 128 3.43 6.87 -14.12
N GLY A 129 3.76 8.15 -14.16
CA GLY A 129 3.73 8.95 -15.38
C GLY A 129 2.40 9.66 -15.62
N ARG A 130 1.63 9.90 -14.55
CA ARG A 130 0.32 10.58 -14.61
C ARG A 130 0.49 12.04 -15.02
N ASP A 131 -0.36 12.50 -15.92
CA ASP A 131 -0.52 13.92 -16.21
C ASP A 131 -1.19 14.66 -15.04
N ALA A 132 -1.28 15.99 -15.13
CA ALA A 132 -1.83 16.80 -14.05
C ALA A 132 -3.31 16.49 -13.73
N ALA A 133 -4.11 16.10 -14.73
CA ALA A 133 -5.52 15.78 -14.51
C ALA A 133 -5.68 14.41 -13.86
N GLN A 134 -4.92 13.42 -14.33
CA GLN A 134 -4.85 12.08 -13.76
C GLN A 134 -4.33 12.10 -12.31
N GLN A 135 -3.30 12.91 -12.05
CA GLN A 135 -2.77 13.11 -10.71
C GLN A 135 -3.80 13.75 -9.77
N ALA A 136 -4.57 14.73 -10.25
CA ALA A 136 -5.64 15.35 -9.48
C ALA A 136 -6.78 14.37 -9.15
N ASP A 137 -7.10 13.44 -10.04
CA ASP A 137 -8.09 12.39 -9.79
C ASP A 137 -7.58 11.33 -8.81
N PHE A 138 -6.30 10.95 -8.92
CA PHE A 138 -5.62 10.10 -7.94
C PHE A 138 -5.65 10.73 -6.54
N GLU A 139 -5.26 12.00 -6.41
CA GLU A 139 -5.23 12.67 -5.10
C GLU A 139 -6.61 12.70 -4.43
N LYS A 140 -7.70 12.87 -5.18
CA LYS A 140 -9.07 12.84 -4.62
C LYS A 140 -9.39 11.52 -3.91
N VAL A 141 -8.94 10.40 -4.47
CA VAL A 141 -9.21 9.08 -3.88
C VAL A 141 -8.25 8.76 -2.73
N GLU A 142 -7.06 9.34 -2.74
CA GLU A 142 -6.01 9.16 -1.73
C GLU A 142 -6.18 9.99 -0.45
N VAL A 143 -6.97 11.08 -0.47
CA VAL A 143 -7.15 11.94 0.71
C VAL A 143 -7.59 11.15 1.95
N LYS A 144 -8.51 10.19 1.80
CA LYS A 144 -9.05 9.41 2.92
C LYS A 144 -8.08 8.33 3.42
N PRO A 145 -7.51 7.45 2.56
CA PRO A 145 -6.46 6.53 2.96
C PRO A 145 -5.28 7.22 3.64
N GLN A 146 -4.71 8.26 3.05
CA GLN A 146 -3.54 8.94 3.62
C GLN A 146 -3.84 9.69 4.92
N ALA A 147 -5.09 10.12 5.14
CA ALA A 147 -5.48 10.68 6.43
C ALA A 147 -5.53 9.61 7.54
N ILE A 148 -5.95 8.38 7.21
CA ILE A 148 -5.92 7.25 8.14
C ILE A 148 -4.48 6.78 8.36
N GLU A 149 -3.67 6.71 7.29
CA GLU A 149 -2.24 6.39 7.37
C GLU A 149 -1.49 7.36 8.28
N TRP A 150 -1.78 8.66 8.17
CA TRP A 150 -1.22 9.68 9.07
C TRP A 150 -1.60 9.38 10.52
N ALA A 151 -2.88 9.09 10.80
CA ALA A 151 -3.32 8.75 12.16
C ALA A 151 -2.64 7.48 12.70
N PHE A 152 -2.46 6.45 11.88
CA PHE A 152 -1.70 5.25 12.25
C PHE A 152 -0.23 5.57 12.53
N THR A 153 0.38 6.41 11.70
CA THR A 153 1.78 6.80 11.84
C THR A 153 2.00 7.57 13.14
N GLU A 154 1.11 8.51 13.50
CA GLU A 154 1.12 9.20 14.79
C GLU A 154 0.91 8.23 15.96
N ALA A 155 -0.04 7.30 15.85
CA ALA A 155 -0.31 6.29 16.88
C ALA A 155 0.88 5.34 17.10
N ALA A 156 1.67 5.09 16.05
CA ALA A 156 2.91 4.33 16.09
C ALA A 156 4.12 5.14 16.57
N GLY A 157 3.95 6.43 16.92
CA GLY A 157 5.06 7.30 17.37
C GLY A 157 6.04 7.68 16.26
N ARG A 158 5.59 7.67 14.99
CA ARG A 158 6.41 7.92 13.80
C ARG A 158 6.01 9.23 13.10
N THR A 159 6.84 9.68 12.15
CA THR A 159 6.57 10.89 11.35
C THR A 159 5.94 10.51 10.01
N PHE A 160 4.84 11.17 9.67
CA PHE A 160 4.12 10.96 8.42
C PHE A 160 4.60 11.91 7.31
N GLN A 161 4.59 11.42 6.08
CA GLN A 161 4.79 12.21 4.87
C GLN A 161 3.82 11.71 3.80
N VAL A 162 3.12 12.62 3.12
CA VAL A 162 2.24 12.25 2.01
C VAL A 162 3.02 11.61 0.87
N SER A 163 2.43 10.60 0.23
CA SER A 163 2.93 10.02 -1.01
C SER A 163 2.10 10.54 -2.18
N THR A 164 2.74 11.18 -3.14
CA THR A 164 2.10 11.62 -4.39
C THR A 164 2.22 10.59 -5.50
N ASP A 165 3.07 9.57 -5.31
CA ASP A 165 3.26 8.39 -6.16
C ASP A 165 3.32 8.68 -7.68
N ASN A 166 4.12 9.67 -8.08
CA ASN A 166 4.25 10.10 -9.48
C ASN A 166 5.68 10.56 -9.77
N LEU A 167 6.60 9.61 -9.95
CA LEU A 167 8.04 9.88 -10.15
C LEU A 167 8.36 10.33 -11.58
N ASN A 168 7.65 9.82 -12.58
CA ASN A 168 7.92 10.10 -14.00
C ASN A 168 6.82 10.95 -14.68
N GLY A 169 5.92 11.55 -13.90
CA GLY A 169 4.77 12.31 -14.39
C GLY A 169 4.87 13.82 -14.16
N ALA A 170 3.70 14.48 -14.13
CA ALA A 170 3.62 15.88 -13.75
C ALA A 170 4.05 16.08 -12.30
N GLU A 171 4.84 17.14 -12.05
CA GLU A 171 5.23 17.57 -10.69
C GLU A 171 3.97 17.86 -9.85
N PRO A 172 3.71 17.07 -8.79
CA PRO A 172 2.48 17.20 -8.02
C PRO A 172 2.55 18.38 -7.03
N ASP A 173 1.40 19.04 -6.78
CA ASP A 173 1.26 20.02 -5.69
C ASP A 173 1.22 19.31 -4.33
N ARG A 174 2.40 18.85 -3.88
CA ARG A 174 2.58 18.12 -2.62
C ARG A 174 2.06 18.91 -1.43
N GLU A 175 2.22 20.23 -1.41
CA GLU A 175 1.72 21.06 -0.30
C GLU A 175 0.21 21.14 -0.28
N GLY A 176 -0.42 21.35 -1.45
CA GLY A 176 -1.88 21.30 -1.62
C GLY A 176 -2.46 19.97 -1.19
N PHE A 177 -1.85 18.87 -1.64
CA PHE A 177 -2.27 17.53 -1.25
C PHE A 177 -2.10 17.31 0.26
N THR A 178 -0.98 17.73 0.85
CA THR A 178 -0.76 17.68 2.31
C THR A 178 -1.85 18.43 3.08
N ARG A 179 -2.24 19.63 2.63
CA ARG A 179 -3.33 20.40 3.25
C ARG A 179 -4.66 19.66 3.20
N ASN A 180 -4.97 19.01 2.08
CA ASN A 180 -6.21 18.25 1.91
C ASN A 180 -6.24 17.03 2.84
N VAL A 181 -5.15 16.26 2.92
CA VAL A 181 -5.00 15.12 3.83
C VAL A 181 -5.11 15.58 5.29
N ALA A 182 -4.43 16.67 5.67
CA ALA A 182 -4.50 17.23 7.03
C ALA A 182 -5.91 17.69 7.40
N ALA A 183 -6.66 18.28 6.46
CA ALA A 183 -8.05 18.66 6.67
C ALA A 183 -8.94 17.43 6.92
N GLN A 184 -8.76 16.34 6.17
CA GLN A 184 -9.48 15.09 6.38
C GLN A 184 -9.10 14.42 7.71
N LEU A 185 -7.81 14.41 8.08
CA LEU A 185 -7.36 13.93 9.39
C LEU A 185 -8.02 14.69 10.54
N LYS A 186 -8.09 16.03 10.44
CA LYS A 186 -8.76 16.87 11.43
C LYS A 186 -10.23 16.49 11.58
N ARG A 187 -10.92 16.23 10.46
CA ARG A 187 -12.32 15.77 10.47
C ARG A 187 -12.47 14.41 11.16
N TYR A 188 -11.63 13.42 10.83
CA TYR A 188 -11.68 12.13 11.52
C TYR A 188 -11.41 12.26 13.03
N LYS A 189 -10.47 13.13 13.43
CA LYS A 189 -10.22 13.41 14.86
C LYS A 189 -11.43 14.04 15.58
N SER A 190 -12.26 14.83 14.89
CA SER A 190 -13.43 15.48 15.49
C SER A 190 -14.73 14.70 15.37
N GLU A 191 -14.94 14.01 14.25
CA GLU A 191 -16.19 13.34 13.88
C GLU A 191 -16.15 11.83 14.18
N GLY A 192 -14.95 11.25 14.30
CA GLY A 192 -14.71 9.83 14.46
C GLY A 192 -14.00 9.21 13.24
N PHE A 193 -13.22 8.16 13.48
CA PHE A 193 -12.59 7.35 12.44
C PHE A 193 -13.53 6.21 12.01
N PRO A 194 -13.35 5.64 10.80
CA PRO A 194 -14.00 4.37 10.45
C PRO A 194 -13.70 3.31 11.52
N PRO A 195 -14.66 2.42 11.87
CA PRO A 195 -14.52 1.53 13.02
C PRO A 195 -13.25 0.67 13.02
N ARG A 196 -12.84 0.16 11.84
CA ARG A 196 -11.59 -0.60 11.71
C ARG A 196 -10.36 0.28 11.94
N ALA A 197 -10.35 1.49 11.42
CA ALA A 197 -9.25 2.43 11.66
C ALA A 197 -9.16 2.81 13.14
N GLU A 198 -10.27 3.16 13.81
CA GLU A 198 -10.26 3.46 15.26
C GLU A 198 -9.73 2.27 16.08
N ARG A 199 -10.16 1.05 15.74
CA ARG A 199 -9.67 -0.17 16.39
C ARG A 199 -8.17 -0.35 16.23
N PHE A 200 -7.62 -0.15 15.02
CA PHE A 200 -6.19 -0.31 14.78
C PHE A 200 -5.35 0.79 15.41
N ILE A 201 -5.83 2.03 15.40
CA ILE A 201 -5.23 3.16 16.12
C ILE A 201 -5.00 2.78 17.60
N ASN A 202 -6.03 2.26 18.27
CA ASN A 202 -5.93 1.89 19.69
C ASN A 202 -4.93 0.75 19.90
N ALA A 203 -4.88 -0.21 18.98
CA ALA A 203 -3.90 -1.30 19.01
C ALA A 203 -2.46 -0.77 18.84
N LEU A 204 -2.24 0.17 17.91
CA LEU A 204 -0.94 0.81 17.68
C LEU A 204 -0.48 1.59 18.92
N LEU A 205 -1.36 2.42 19.49
CA LEU A 205 -1.06 3.17 20.72
C LEU A 205 -0.66 2.23 21.88
N SER A 206 -1.31 1.06 21.99
CA SER A 206 -1.00 0.07 23.02
C SER A 206 0.38 -0.57 22.88
N VAL A 207 0.91 -0.70 21.67
CA VAL A 207 2.16 -1.44 21.41
C VAL A 207 3.34 -0.50 21.17
N PHE A 208 3.12 0.58 20.43
CA PHE A 208 4.16 1.50 19.97
C PHE A 208 4.08 2.89 20.63
N GLY A 209 2.94 3.26 21.23
CA GLY A 209 2.63 4.61 21.73
C GLY A 209 3.38 5.05 22.99
N THR A 210 4.61 4.60 23.23
CA THR A 210 5.39 4.87 24.46
C THR A 210 6.04 6.26 24.52
N GLY A 211 5.73 7.16 23.56
CA GLY A 211 6.11 8.58 23.60
C GLY A 211 4.87 9.47 23.59
N LYS A 212 4.80 10.46 24.50
CA LYS A 212 3.67 11.41 24.68
C LYS A 212 3.06 11.89 23.36
N VAL A 213 1.94 11.31 22.93
CA VAL A 213 1.19 11.82 21.77
C VAL A 213 0.24 12.91 22.25
N SER A 214 0.64 14.18 22.10
CA SER A 214 -0.22 15.33 22.38
C SER A 214 -1.28 15.47 21.28
N GLY A 215 -2.57 15.39 21.63
CA GLY A 215 -3.68 15.69 20.71
C GLY A 215 -4.66 14.55 20.42
N TRP A 216 -4.47 13.38 21.03
CA TRP A 216 -5.49 12.32 21.02
C TRP A 216 -6.46 12.53 22.18
N PRO A 217 -7.80 12.47 21.97
CA PRO A 217 -8.74 12.49 23.08
C PRO A 217 -8.44 11.30 23.99
N ASN A 218 -8.21 11.58 25.29
CA ASN A 218 -8.07 10.56 26.32
C ASN A 218 -9.31 9.65 26.29
N ARG A 219 -9.19 8.46 25.69
CA ARG A 219 -10.19 7.40 25.80
C ARG A 219 -9.57 6.24 26.55
N VAL A 220 -10.22 5.92 27.65
CA VAL A 220 -9.89 4.87 28.61
C VAL A 220 -9.45 3.61 27.88
N VAL A 221 -8.19 3.22 28.04
CA VAL A 221 -7.71 1.89 27.70
C VAL A 221 -8.37 0.91 28.67
N ASN A 222 -9.62 0.54 28.40
CA ASN A 222 -10.33 -0.44 29.21
C ASN A 222 -10.01 -1.82 28.64
N THR A 223 -8.92 -2.41 29.12
CA THR A 223 -8.42 -3.75 28.77
C THR A 223 -9.32 -4.92 29.22
N ASN A 224 -10.63 -4.70 29.42
CA ASN A 224 -11.54 -5.68 30.02
C ASN A 224 -12.65 -6.19 29.08
N ILE A 225 -12.40 -6.31 27.77
CA ILE A 225 -13.29 -7.06 26.85
C ILE A 225 -12.59 -8.34 26.37
N ILE A 226 -12.27 -9.22 27.32
CA ILE A 226 -12.03 -10.64 27.08
C ILE A 226 -12.52 -11.38 28.33
N ASN A 227 -13.84 -11.47 28.47
CA ASN A 227 -14.57 -12.59 29.08
C ASN A 227 -16.03 -12.19 29.29
N ARG A 228 -16.88 -12.53 28.33
CA ARG A 228 -18.27 -12.93 28.59
C ARG A 228 -18.75 -13.78 27.42
N THR A 229 -18.75 -15.07 27.67
CA THR A 229 -19.45 -16.10 26.90
C THR A 229 -20.96 -15.98 27.10
N SER A 230 -21.68 -16.54 26.12
CA SER A 230 -23.04 -17.10 26.20
C SER A 230 -24.19 -16.25 25.64
N THR A 231 -24.79 -16.80 24.57
CA THR A 231 -26.24 -16.90 24.22
C THR A 231 -27.00 -15.58 24.07
N ASP A 232 -27.69 -15.25 22.98
CA ASP A 232 -28.74 -16.01 22.31
C ASP A 232 -29.15 -15.30 20.98
N SER A 233 -30.14 -15.86 20.32
CA SER A 233 -30.46 -15.91 18.90
C SER A 233 -31.33 -14.79 18.27
N CYS A 234 -31.16 -14.64 16.94
CA CYS A 234 -32.16 -14.47 15.85
C CYS A 234 -33.23 -13.34 15.89
N GLN A 235 -33.27 -12.47 14.86
CA GLN A 235 -34.33 -12.43 13.81
C GLN A 235 -34.19 -11.23 12.84
N ARG A 236 -34.78 -11.44 11.64
CA ARG A 236 -34.68 -10.71 10.35
C ARG A 236 -35.41 -9.36 10.31
N ALA A 237 -35.00 -8.50 9.36
CA ALA A 237 -35.91 -7.74 8.50
C ALA A 237 -35.24 -7.40 7.14
N VAL A 238 -36.03 -7.46 6.07
CA VAL A 238 -35.70 -7.27 4.64
C VAL A 238 -36.43 -6.03 4.12
N SER A 239 -35.84 -5.24 3.19
CA SER A 239 -36.43 -4.59 1.98
C SER A 239 -35.45 -3.50 1.46
N SER A 240 -34.83 -3.65 0.26
CA SER A 240 -35.15 -3.00 -1.05
C SER A 240 -35.29 -1.46 -1.00
N GLU A 241 -34.61 -0.60 -1.77
CA GLU A 241 -34.43 -0.58 -3.24
C GLU A 241 -33.22 0.29 -3.70
N LEU A 242 -32.74 -0.08 -4.90
CA LEU A 242 -32.11 0.64 -6.03
C LEU A 242 -31.73 2.15 -5.95
N GLY A 243 -30.52 2.46 -6.44
CA GLY A 243 -30.11 3.79 -6.91
C GLY A 243 -28.70 3.82 -7.51
N ASN A 244 -28.59 3.97 -8.84
CA ASN A 244 -27.35 4.15 -9.59
C ASN A 244 -26.61 5.43 -9.18
N GLY A 245 -25.29 5.35 -9.02
CA GLY A 245 -24.40 6.51 -9.02
C GLY A 245 -23.10 6.20 -8.30
N ILE A 246 -22.02 6.03 -9.07
CA ILE A 246 -20.58 6.03 -8.69
C ILE A 246 -20.37 6.10 -7.15
N GLY A 247 -20.59 4.96 -6.50
CA GLY A 247 -20.68 4.87 -5.06
C GLY A 247 -19.32 4.55 -4.45
N VAL A 248 -18.76 5.51 -3.74
CA VAL A 248 -17.75 5.24 -2.71
C VAL A 248 -18.47 4.55 -1.56
N ASP A 249 -18.66 3.24 -1.67
CA ASP A 249 -19.13 2.37 -0.56
C ASP A 249 -18.00 2.28 0.49
N ALA A 250 -17.77 3.40 1.17
CA ALA A 250 -16.91 3.52 2.34
C ALA A 250 -17.68 3.03 3.57
N GLU A 251 -16.94 2.46 4.51
CA GLU A 251 -17.44 1.98 5.81
C GLU A 251 -17.96 3.11 6.71
#